data_AF-A0A967G7E5-F1
#
_entry.id   AF-A0A967G7E5-F1
#
_cell.length_a   1.000
_cell.length_b   1.000
_cell.length_c   1.000
_cell.angle_alpha   90.00
_cell.angle_beta   90.00
_cell.angle_gamma   90.00
#
_symmetry.space_group_name_H-M   'P 1'
#
loop_
_entity.id
_entity.type
_entity.pdbx_description
1 polymer ?
#
loop_
_entity_poly.entity_id
_entity_poly.type
_entity_poly.pdbx_seq_one_letter_code
_entity_poly.pdbx_strand_id
1 'polypeptide(L)' 'ADERVLSDPEPTIGVLELGDSSVNFAVRPWVKTADYWAALFALQETIKKRFDAEGISIPFPQQDVHMYQEQQG' A
#
# COMPACT_ATOMS: atom_id res chain seq x y z
N ALA A 1 -8.81 -0.60 -15.92
CA ALA A 1 -7.89 0.47 -15.47
C ALA A 1 -8.71 1.75 -15.32
N ASP A 2 -8.33 2.66 -14.44
CA ASP A 2 -9.00 3.96 -14.31
C ASP A 2 -8.77 4.76 -15.61
N GLU A 3 -9.84 5.30 -16.20
CA GLU A 3 -9.80 5.99 -17.51
C GLU A 3 -8.94 7.25 -17.51
N ARG A 4 -8.67 7.82 -16.32
CA ARG A 4 -7.86 9.03 -16.16
C ARG A 4 -6.36 8.76 -16.21
N VAL A 5 -5.95 7.49 -16.13
CA VAL A 5 -4.56 7.07 -16.21
C VAL A 5 -4.10 7.10 -17.66
N LEU A 6 -3.06 7.88 -17.93
CA LEU A 6 -2.42 7.98 -19.23
C LEU A 6 -1.63 6.69 -19.52
N SER A 7 -1.67 6.26 -20.77
CA SER A 7 -0.89 5.11 -21.26
C SER A 7 0.57 5.49 -21.57
N ASP A 8 0.81 6.76 -21.91
CA ASP A 8 2.14 7.32 -22.15
C ASP A 8 2.25 8.67 -21.41
N PRO A 9 3.22 8.83 -20.50
CA PRO A 9 4.18 7.81 -20.06
C PRO A 9 3.53 6.65 -19.31
N GLU A 10 4.14 5.46 -19.39
CA GLU A 10 3.66 4.27 -18.68
C GLU A 10 3.72 4.46 -17.16
N PRO A 11 2.75 3.92 -16.40
CA PRO A 11 2.80 3.91 -14.95
C PRO A 11 4.02 3.17 -14.43
N THR A 12 4.69 3.71 -13.41
CA THR A 12 5.72 2.96 -12.69
C THR A 12 5.09 2.19 -11.53
N ILE A 13 5.24 0.87 -11.54
CA ILE A 13 4.75 -0.03 -10.49
C ILE A 13 5.90 -0.96 -10.05
N GLY A 14 6.20 -0.99 -8.76
CA GLY A 14 7.25 -1.85 -8.23
C GLY A 14 7.40 -1.78 -6.70
N VAL A 15 8.26 -2.61 -6.14
CA VAL A 15 8.65 -2.51 -4.73
C VAL A 15 9.54 -1.28 -4.56
N LEU A 16 9.12 -0.37 -3.68
CA LEU A 16 9.87 0.82 -3.32
C LEU A 16 10.92 0.47 -2.26
N GLU A 17 10.52 -0.26 -1.21
CA GLU A 17 11.39 -0.66 -0.10
C GLU A 17 10.77 -1.81 0.71
N LEU A 18 11.60 -2.44 1.54
CA LEU A 18 11.19 -3.38 2.58
C LEU A 18 11.29 -2.65 3.92
N GLY A 19 10.15 -2.27 4.48
CA GLY A 19 10.06 -1.61 5.79
C GLY A 19 10.06 -2.60 6.94
N ASP A 20 10.13 -2.10 8.18
CA ASP A 20 10.27 -2.90 9.40
C ASP A 20 9.14 -3.94 9.60
N SER A 21 7.95 -3.67 9.07
CA SER A 21 6.80 -4.59 9.12
C SER A 21 5.96 -4.57 7.85
N SER A 22 6.51 -4.10 6.71
CA SER A 22 5.75 -3.95 5.46
C SER A 22 6.61 -4.07 4.21
N VAL A 23 5.99 -4.42 3.08
CA VAL A 23 6.55 -4.21 1.74
C VAL A 23 5.89 -2.97 1.17
N ASN A 24 6.67 -1.92 0.92
CA ASN A 24 6.14 -0.67 0.41
C ASN A 24 6.22 -0.69 -1.11
N PHE A 25 5.08 -0.52 -1.80
CA PHE A 25 5.02 -0.46 -3.25
C PHE A 25 4.95 0.99 -3.74
N ALA A 26 5.70 1.30 -4.79
CA ALA A 26 5.50 2.50 -5.58
C ALA A 26 4.45 2.21 -6.66
N VAL A 27 3.35 2.97 -6.66
CA VAL A 27 2.33 2.97 -7.73
C VAL A 27 2.20 4.40 -8.23
N ARG A 28 2.80 4.70 -9.38
CA ARG A 28 2.93 6.07 -9.93
C ARG A 28 2.36 6.15 -11.36
N PRO A 29 1.02 6.16 -11.51
CA PRO A 29 0.39 6.43 -12.78
C PRO A 29 0.45 7.92 -13.13
N TRP A 30 0.48 8.20 -14.43
CA TRP A 30 0.39 9.57 -14.95
C TRP A 30 -1.07 9.93 -15.20
N VAL A 31 -1.45 11.15 -14.80
CA VAL A 31 -2.81 11.68 -14.95
C VAL A 31 -2.72 13.17 -15.29
N LYS A 32 -3.78 13.74 -15.87
CA LYS A 32 -3.86 15.20 -16.03
C LYS A 32 -3.94 15.87 -14.66
N THR A 33 -3.36 17.06 -14.53
CA THR A 33 -3.36 17.82 -13.27
C THR A 33 -4.77 18.04 -12.70
N ALA A 34 -5.76 18.28 -13.56
CA ALA A 34 -7.16 18.46 -13.16
C ALA A 34 -7.79 17.20 -12.55
N ASP A 35 -7.29 16.02 -12.92
CA ASP A 35 -7.84 14.72 -12.51
C ASP A 35 -7.11 14.12 -11.31
N TYR A 36 -6.01 14.74 -10.85
CA TYR A 36 -5.08 14.16 -9.88
C TYR A 36 -5.75 13.61 -8.63
N TRP A 37 -6.51 14.45 -7.91
CA TRP A 37 -7.15 14.04 -6.65
C TRP A 37 -8.21 12.97 -6.87
N ALA A 38 -9.00 13.11 -7.94
CA ALA A 38 -10.07 12.19 -8.23
C ALA A 38 -9.53 10.80 -8.63
N ALA A 39 -8.41 10.74 -9.36
CA ALA A 39 -7.71 9.51 -9.68
C ALA A 39 -7.01 8.90 -8.45
N LEU A 40 -6.35 9.72 -7.63
CA LEU A 40 -5.67 9.27 -6.41
C LEU A 40 -6.64 8.53 -5.47
N PHE A 41 -7.77 9.15 -5.14
CA PHE A 41 -8.74 8.55 -4.21
C PHE A 41 -9.38 7.29 -4.79
N ALA A 42 -9.78 7.31 -6.07
CA ALA A 42 -10.39 6.15 -6.71
C ALA A 42 -9.43 4.96 -6.80
N LEU A 43 -8.16 5.21 -7.12
CA LEU A 43 -7.14 4.17 -7.19
C LEU A 43 -6.84 3.59 -5.80
N GLN A 44 -6.68 4.43 -4.77
CA GLN A 44 -6.46 3.94 -3.39
C GLN A 44 -7.62 3.06 -2.90
N GLU A 45 -8.87 3.49 -3.11
CA GLU A 45 -10.05 2.70 -2.75
C GLU A 45 -10.10 1.38 -3.50
N THR A 46 -9.83 1.40 -4.82
CA THR A 46 -9.81 0.20 -5.65
C THR A 46 -8.72 -0.78 -5.21
N ILE A 47 -7.52 -0.28 -4.94
CA ILE A 47 -6.39 -1.08 -4.43
C ILE A 47 -6.77 -1.74 -3.11
N LYS A 48 -7.32 -0.97 -2.16
CA LYS A 48 -7.73 -1.52 -0.86
C LYS A 48 -8.79 -2.60 -1.00
N LYS A 49 -9.86 -2.33 -1.76
CA LYS A 49 -10.94 -3.30 -2.00
C LYS A 49 -10.43 -4.57 -2.67
N ARG A 50 -9.47 -4.46 -3.59
CA ARG A 50 -8.85 -5.62 -4.22
C ARG A 50 -7.97 -6.40 -3.26
N PHE A 51 -7.13 -5.72 -2.48
CA PHE A 51 -6.30 -6.39 -1.47
C PHE A 51 -7.16 -7.14 -0.46
N ASP A 52 -8.26 -6.54 0.01
CA ASP A 52 -9.21 -7.21 0.91
C ASP A 52 -9.83 -8.46 0.28
N ALA A 53 -10.24 -8.38 -0.99
CA ALA A 53 -10.83 -9.50 -1.71
C ALA A 53 -9.84 -10.66 -1.93
N GLU A 54 -8.55 -10.35 -2.10
CA GLU A 54 -7.47 -11.32 -2.25
C GLU A 54 -6.86 -11.77 -0.90
N GLY A 55 -7.41 -11.31 0.23
CA GLY A 55 -6.91 -11.65 1.57
C GLY A 55 -5.57 -11.02 1.94
N ILE A 56 -5.15 -9.97 1.24
CA ILE A 56 -3.93 -9.21 1.53
C ILE A 56 -4.23 -8.18 2.63
N SER A 57 -3.74 -8.44 3.84
CA SER A 57 -3.87 -7.51 4.97
C SER A 57 -2.80 -6.42 4.94
N ILE A 58 -3.19 -5.18 5.21
CA ILE A 58 -2.23 -4.09 5.48
C ILE A 58 -1.78 -4.22 6.95
N PRO A 59 -0.48 -4.39 7.21
CA PRO A 59 0.03 -4.61 8.55
C PRO A 59 -0.14 -3.35 9.41
N PHE A 60 -0.57 -3.54 10.66
CA PHE A 60 -0.41 -2.55 11.72
C PHE A 60 0.99 -2.71 12.33
N PRO A 61 1.54 -1.66 12.98
CA PRO A 61 2.81 -1.77 13.71
C PRO A 61 2.78 -2.97 14.66
N GLN A 62 3.70 -3.91 14.48
CA GLN A 62 3.81 -5.09 15.33
C GLN A 62 4.78 -4.82 16.48
N GLN A 63 4.44 -5.27 17.69
CA GLN A 63 5.33 -5.26 18.84
C GLN A 63 5.44 -6.68 19.38
N ASP A 64 6.65 -7.24 19.35
CA ASP A 64 6.94 -8.53 19.97
C ASP A 64 7.18 -8.36 21.48
N VAL A 65 6.29 -8.93 22.30
CA VAL A 65 6.42 -8.90 23.76
C VAL A 65 7.00 -10.22 24.26
N HIS A 66 8.22 -10.16 24.80
CA HIS A 66 8.85 -11.29 25.48
C HIS A 66 8.62 -11.15 27.00
N MET A 67 7.77 -11.98 27.58
CA MET A 67 7.53 -12.00 29.03
C MET A 67 8.51 -12.96 29.72
N TYR A 68 9.34 -12.42 30.62
CA TYR A 68 10.16 -13.20 31.53
C TYR A 68 9.43 -13.28 32.88
N GLN A 69 9.11 -14.49 33.34
CA GLN A 69 8.64 -14.70 34.71
C GLN A 69 9.86 -14.89 35.60
N GLU A 70 10.16 -13.89 36.43
CA GLU A 70 11.16 -14.02 37.48
C GLU A 70 10.56 -14.89 38.60
N GLN A 71 11.04 -16.13 38.73
CA GLN A 71 10.73 -16.94 39.91
C GLN A 71 11.46 -16.32 41.09
N GLN A 72 10.71 -15.66 41.97
CA GLN A 72 11.21 -15.21 43.27
C GLN A 72 11.57 -16.46 44.09
N GLY A 73 12.89 -16.70 44.22
CA GLY A 73 13.46 -17.66 45.16
C GLY A 73 13.85 -16.99 46.47
#